data_AF-U9SKV2-F1
#
_entry.id   AF-U9SKV2-F1
#
_cell.length_a   1.000
_cell.length_b   1.000
_cell.length_c   1.000
_cell.angle_alpha   90.00
_cell.angle_beta   90.00
_cell.angle_gamma   90.00
#
_symmetry.space_group_name_H-M   'P 1'
#
loop_
_entity.id
_entity.type
_entity.pdbx_description
1 polymer ?
#
loop_
_entity_poly.entity_id
_entity_poly.type
_entity_poly.pdbx_seq_one_letter_code
_entity_poly.pdbx_strand_id
1 'polypeptide(L)'
;MADIKLRLKSYGTLVITSLESMRNEYVSTILHTALRIAEDITKKKFSMRPEYEIIGDESSGRVDYAIKESEELICITEDKVQQKLTEGFAQNIKQLESSFQTNKRKRKRDEDYFDYLYGVVTSARDWHFLLYSPGEILQASKAPFSIEFVEEALVENSEEYKTLRKGVKKVLGIIIGLLEDRACVEDKSDRKRARIEGYRLKK
;
A
#
# COMPACT_ATOMS: atom_id res chain seq x y z
N MET A 1 -13.79 0.04 -10.94
CA MET A 1 -14.01 1.27 -11.75
C MET A 1 -15.31 1.98 -11.42
N ALA A 2 -16.43 1.28 -11.22
CA ALA A 2 -17.70 1.92 -10.87
C ALA A 2 -17.60 2.78 -9.59
N ASP A 3 -17.00 2.25 -8.52
CA ASP A 3 -16.80 3.01 -7.29
C ASP A 3 -15.95 4.26 -7.46
N ILE A 4 -14.84 4.16 -8.20
CA ILE A 4 -13.98 5.32 -8.50
C ILE A 4 -14.75 6.38 -9.30
N LYS A 5 -15.53 5.97 -10.31
CA LYS A 5 -16.40 6.89 -11.06
C LYS A 5 -17.43 7.55 -10.15
N LEU A 6 -18.00 6.81 -9.18
CA LEU A 6 -18.96 7.37 -8.23
C LEU A 6 -18.32 8.47 -7.38
N ARG A 7 -17.12 8.23 -6.82
CA ARG A 7 -16.39 9.25 -6.03
C ARG A 7 -16.04 10.46 -6.90
N LEU A 8 -15.61 10.23 -8.13
CA LEU A 8 -15.28 11.28 -9.08
C LEU A 8 -16.51 12.13 -9.46
N LYS A 9 -17.69 11.54 -9.58
CA LYS A 9 -18.96 12.28 -9.76
C LYS A 9 -19.33 13.11 -8.54
N SER A 10 -19.03 12.63 -7.33
CA SER A 10 -19.40 13.29 -6.08
C SER A 10 -18.45 14.41 -5.69
N TYR A 11 -17.14 14.21 -5.87
CA TYR A 11 -16.10 15.13 -5.40
C TYR A 11 -15.45 15.94 -6.51
N GLY A 12 -15.74 15.62 -7.77
CA GLY A 12 -15.07 16.24 -8.91
C GLY A 12 -13.59 15.88 -9.00
N THR A 13 -12.85 16.69 -9.75
CA THR A 13 -11.41 16.51 -9.98
C THR A 13 -10.65 16.52 -8.66
N LEU A 14 -9.89 15.46 -8.37
CA LEU A 14 -9.05 15.41 -7.18
C LEU A 14 -7.79 16.22 -7.44
N VAL A 15 -7.59 17.34 -6.76
CA VAL A 15 -6.41 18.21 -6.92
C VAL A 15 -5.42 18.02 -5.77
N ILE A 16 -4.22 18.59 -5.93
CA ILE A 16 -3.12 18.44 -4.96
C ILE A 16 -3.49 18.97 -3.56
N THR A 17 -4.37 19.97 -3.50
CA THR A 17 -4.87 20.60 -2.28
C THR A 17 -6.20 20.04 -1.80
N SER A 18 -6.69 18.95 -2.40
CA SER A 18 -7.94 18.31 -1.98
C SER A 18 -7.89 17.89 -0.51
N LEU A 19 -9.03 18.03 0.16
CA LEU A 19 -9.21 17.66 1.57
C LEU A 19 -8.84 16.20 1.80
N GLU A 20 -8.29 15.92 2.98
CA GLU A 20 -7.87 14.59 3.41
C GLU A 20 -9.02 13.58 3.36
N SER A 21 -10.21 13.95 3.82
CA SER A 21 -11.40 13.11 3.74
C SER A 21 -11.71 12.66 2.31
N MET A 22 -11.53 13.53 1.31
CA MET A 22 -11.74 13.18 -0.09
C MET A 22 -10.66 12.22 -0.60
N ARG A 23 -9.38 12.46 -0.28
CA ARG A 23 -8.28 11.55 -0.67
C ARG A 23 -8.48 10.16 -0.06
N ASN A 24 -8.86 10.10 1.21
CA ASN A 24 -9.10 8.86 1.94
C ASN A 24 -10.21 8.00 1.31
N GLU A 25 -11.25 8.61 0.73
CA GLU A 25 -12.27 7.88 -0.03
C GLU A 25 -11.68 7.16 -1.26
N TYR A 26 -10.75 7.80 -1.99
CA TYR A 26 -10.08 7.16 -3.12
C TYR A 26 -9.09 6.09 -2.68
N VAL A 27 -8.27 6.38 -1.65
CA VAL A 27 -7.28 5.44 -1.10
C VAL A 27 -7.98 4.18 -0.60
N SER A 28 -8.97 4.32 0.29
CA SER A 28 -9.72 3.20 0.84
C SER A 28 -10.44 2.39 -0.24
N THR A 29 -11.03 3.04 -1.25
CA THR A 29 -11.69 2.35 -2.38
C THR A 29 -10.70 1.48 -3.15
N ILE A 30 -9.49 1.99 -3.44
CA ILE A 30 -8.45 1.25 -4.16
C ILE A 30 -7.94 0.09 -3.30
N LEU A 31 -7.66 0.33 -2.01
CA LEU A 31 -7.20 -0.70 -1.08
C LEU A 31 -8.24 -1.83 -0.92
N HIS A 32 -9.51 -1.50 -0.68
CA HIS A 32 -10.58 -2.50 -0.58
C HIS A 32 -10.74 -3.32 -1.86
N THR A 33 -10.65 -2.67 -3.03
CA THR A 33 -10.70 -3.36 -4.32
C THR A 33 -9.53 -4.34 -4.45
N ALA A 34 -8.31 -3.90 -4.11
CA ALA A 34 -7.13 -4.75 -4.16
C ALA A 34 -7.24 -5.95 -3.21
N LEU A 35 -7.71 -5.73 -1.97
CA LEU A 35 -7.92 -6.79 -0.99
C LEU A 35 -8.89 -7.83 -1.53
N ARG A 36 -10.06 -7.41 -2.04
CA ARG A 36 -11.07 -8.33 -2.56
C ARG A 36 -10.51 -9.23 -3.67
N ILE A 37 -9.76 -8.64 -4.60
CA ILE A 37 -9.13 -9.40 -5.69
C ILE A 37 -8.06 -10.34 -5.14
N ALA A 38 -7.23 -9.88 -4.19
CA ALA A 38 -6.21 -10.70 -3.58
C ALA A 38 -6.80 -11.87 -2.77
N GLU A 39 -7.93 -11.70 -2.08
CA GLU A 39 -8.65 -12.79 -1.40
C GLU A 39 -9.11 -13.86 -2.40
N ASP A 40 -9.67 -13.42 -3.53
CA ASP A 40 -10.12 -14.32 -4.60
C ASP A 40 -8.96 -15.12 -5.21
N ILE A 41 -7.76 -14.53 -5.32
CA ILE A 41 -6.57 -15.17 -5.89
C ILE A 41 -5.88 -16.09 -4.88
N THR A 42 -5.58 -15.58 -3.69
CA THR A 42 -4.77 -16.28 -2.68
C THR A 42 -5.58 -17.26 -1.83
N LYS A 43 -6.91 -17.13 -1.81
CA LYS A 43 -7.81 -17.84 -0.88
C LYS A 43 -7.53 -17.56 0.60
N LYS A 44 -6.77 -16.50 0.89
CA LYS A 44 -6.53 -15.99 2.24
C LYS A 44 -7.47 -14.82 2.52
N LYS A 45 -7.78 -14.58 3.79
CA LYS A 45 -8.64 -13.47 4.20
C LYS A 45 -7.78 -12.32 4.68
N PHE A 46 -8.01 -11.13 4.13
CA PHE A 46 -7.31 -9.94 4.55
C PHE A 46 -8.23 -9.05 5.40
N SER A 47 -7.65 -8.27 6.31
CA SER A 47 -8.37 -7.23 7.02
C SER A 47 -7.67 -5.89 6.87
N MET A 48 -8.46 -4.85 6.60
CA MET A 48 -8.01 -3.47 6.62
C MET A 48 -8.49 -2.81 7.92
N ARG A 49 -7.58 -2.14 8.63
CA ARG A 49 -7.86 -1.42 9.87
C ARG A 49 -7.52 0.06 9.64
N PRO A 50 -8.53 0.93 9.49
CA PRO A 50 -8.29 2.37 9.47
C PRO A 50 -7.81 2.86 10.83
N GLU A 51 -7.00 3.91 10.86
CA GLU A 51 -6.46 4.54 12.09
C GLU A 51 -5.81 3.54 13.06
N TYR A 52 -5.12 2.54 12.54
CA TYR A 52 -4.58 1.46 13.35
C TYR A 52 -3.39 1.94 14.19
N GLU A 53 -3.43 1.68 15.49
CA GLU A 53 -2.37 2.06 16.41
C GLU A 53 -1.19 1.09 16.31
N ILE A 54 -0.04 1.63 15.91
CA ILE A 54 1.25 0.96 16.03
C ILE A 54 1.79 1.29 17.42
N ILE A 55 2.09 0.24 18.18
CA ILE A 55 2.79 0.33 19.46
C ILE A 55 4.09 -0.45 19.27
N GLY A 56 5.21 0.25 19.28
CA GLY A 56 6.54 -0.33 19.27
C GLY A 56 7.51 0.57 20.01
N ASP A 57 8.71 0.03 20.24
CA ASP A 57 9.71 0.68 21.07
C ASP A 57 10.25 1.97 20.42
N GLU A 58 10.35 1.99 19.09
CA GLU A 58 10.86 3.14 18.33
C GLU A 58 9.79 4.21 18.08
N SER A 59 8.56 3.78 17.78
CA SER A 59 7.43 4.68 17.57
C SER A 59 6.11 4.09 18.03
N SER A 60 5.30 4.99 18.60
CA SER A 60 3.88 4.79 18.85
C SER A 60 3.09 5.83 18.05
N GLY A 61 2.05 5.39 17.34
CA GLY A 61 1.22 6.30 16.56
C GLY A 61 0.24 5.57 15.66
N ARG A 62 -0.79 6.29 15.19
CA ARG A 62 -1.78 5.75 14.27
C ARG A 62 -1.28 5.84 12.83
N VAL A 63 -1.45 4.76 12.08
CA VAL A 63 -1.33 4.75 10.62
C VAL A 63 -2.72 4.92 10.01
N ASP A 64 -2.81 5.54 8.83
CA ASP A 64 -4.10 5.75 8.17
C ASP A 64 -4.79 4.42 7.86
N TYR A 65 -4.01 3.45 7.33
CA TYR A 65 -4.50 2.09 7.11
C TYR A 65 -3.44 1.04 7.43
N ALA A 66 -3.83 0.01 8.16
CA ALA A 66 -3.06 -1.21 8.32
C ALA A 66 -3.76 -2.38 7.62
N ILE A 67 -3.01 -3.16 6.84
CA ILE A 67 -3.50 -4.37 6.20
C ILE A 67 -2.86 -5.59 6.85
N LYS A 68 -3.70 -6.55 7.24
CA LYS A 68 -3.28 -7.79 7.89
C LYS A 68 -3.81 -9.01 7.16
N GLU A 69 -3.06 -10.10 7.23
CA GLU A 69 -3.57 -11.45 7.02
C GLU A 69 -3.55 -12.15 8.37
N SER A 70 -4.70 -12.65 8.81
CA SER A 70 -4.88 -13.13 10.18
C SER A 70 -4.38 -12.09 11.21
N GLU A 71 -3.37 -12.41 12.03
CA GLU A 71 -2.78 -11.49 13.02
C GLU A 71 -1.48 -10.80 12.54
N GLU A 72 -0.96 -11.19 11.37
CA GLU A 72 0.28 -10.64 10.83
C GLU A 72 0.03 -9.34 10.05
N LEU A 73 0.74 -8.28 10.42
CA LEU A 73 0.75 -7.05 9.65
C LEU A 73 1.53 -7.26 8.34
N ILE A 74 0.91 -6.92 7.21
CA ILE A 74 1.48 -7.03 5.86
C ILE A 74 1.92 -5.67 5.35
N CYS A 75 1.08 -4.66 5.52
CA CYS A 75 1.30 -3.34 4.95
C CYS A 75 0.76 -2.25 5.86
N ILE A 76 1.46 -1.12 5.90
CA ILE A 76 0.94 0.13 6.48
C ILE A 76 0.92 1.24 5.43
N THR A 77 -0.12 2.06 5.47
CA THR A 77 -0.36 3.15 4.52
C THR A 77 -0.43 4.47 5.26
N GLU A 78 0.26 5.48 4.73
CA GLU A 78 0.17 6.88 5.14
C GLU A 78 -0.35 7.71 3.96
N ASP A 79 -1.52 8.35 4.12
CA ASP A 79 -2.02 9.38 3.22
C ASP A 79 -1.51 10.75 3.65
N LYS A 80 -0.77 11.42 2.76
CA LYS A 80 -0.29 12.78 2.98
C LYS A 80 -0.57 13.63 1.75
N VAL A 81 -0.88 14.90 1.99
CA VAL A 81 -0.82 15.92 0.93
C VAL A 81 0.55 15.93 0.27
N GLN A 82 0.61 16.26 -1.02
CA GLN A 82 1.84 16.14 -1.80
C GLN A 82 3.02 16.94 -1.20
N GLN A 83 2.76 18.11 -0.59
CA GLN A 83 3.82 18.91 0.05
C GLN A 83 4.43 18.25 1.29
N LYS A 84 3.73 17.29 1.91
CA LYS A 84 4.13 16.60 3.13
C LYS A 84 4.56 15.15 2.88
N LEU A 85 4.81 14.76 1.62
CA LEU A 85 5.23 13.39 1.31
C LEU A 85 6.52 13.01 2.03
N THR A 86 7.49 13.92 2.18
CA THR A 86 8.73 13.66 2.92
C THR A 86 8.47 13.32 4.39
N GLU A 87 7.54 14.04 5.03
CA GLU A 87 7.09 13.73 6.40
C GLU A 87 6.40 12.37 6.43
N GLY A 88 5.56 12.07 5.43
CA GLY A 88 4.91 10.77 5.24
C GLY A 88 5.91 9.62 5.12
N PHE A 89 6.98 9.77 4.33
CA PHE A 89 8.04 8.78 4.24
C PHE A 89 8.73 8.55 5.57
N ALA A 90 9.17 9.62 6.25
CA ALA A 90 9.85 9.50 7.53
C ALA A 90 8.95 8.81 8.58
N GLN A 91 7.68 9.19 8.64
CA GLN A 91 6.70 8.59 9.54
C GLN A 91 6.47 7.11 9.21
N ASN A 92 6.19 6.79 7.94
CA ASN A 92 5.94 5.42 7.49
C ASN A 92 7.13 4.51 7.79
N ILE A 93 8.36 4.96 7.50
CA ILE A 93 9.58 4.21 7.79
C ILE A 93 9.72 3.88 9.27
N LYS A 94 9.50 4.86 10.16
CA LYS A 94 9.61 4.67 11.61
C LYS A 94 8.57 3.67 12.14
N GLN A 95 7.35 3.75 11.61
CA GLN A 95 6.27 2.83 11.95
C GLN A 95 6.50 1.43 11.37
N LEU A 96 7.12 1.29 10.19
CA LEU A 96 7.49 -0.01 9.61
C LEU A 96 8.46 -0.74 10.54
N GLU A 97 9.49 -0.05 11.04
CA GLU A 97 10.46 -0.60 11.98
C GLU A 97 9.80 -1.07 13.29
N SER A 98 8.93 -0.24 13.85
CA SER A 98 8.17 -0.57 15.07
C SER A 98 7.24 -1.77 14.85
N SER A 99 6.54 -1.79 13.72
CA SER A 99 5.62 -2.85 13.32
C SER A 99 6.33 -4.18 13.12
N PHE A 100 7.51 -4.15 12.52
CA PHE A 100 8.34 -5.32 12.28
C PHE A 100 8.73 -6.00 13.60
N GLN A 101 9.18 -5.23 14.59
CA GLN A 101 9.51 -5.78 15.92
C GLN A 101 8.28 -6.39 16.61
N THR A 102 7.12 -5.75 16.48
CA THR A 102 5.86 -6.28 17.04
C THR A 102 5.41 -7.58 16.38
N ASN A 103 5.53 -7.70 15.05
CA ASN A 103 5.29 -8.96 14.35
C ASN A 103 6.26 -10.06 14.84
N LYS A 104 7.55 -9.75 15.00
CA LYS A 104 8.57 -10.68 15.50
C LYS A 104 8.23 -11.25 16.88
N ARG A 105 7.72 -10.41 17.79
CA ARG A 105 7.34 -10.82 19.16
C ARG A 105 6.14 -11.78 19.20
N LYS A 106 5.25 -11.74 18.20
CA LYS A 106 4.00 -12.51 18.20
C LYS A 106 4.13 -13.94 17.64
N ARG A 107 5.27 -14.32 17.05
CA ARG A 107 5.49 -15.65 16.47
C ARG A 107 6.40 -16.55 17.33
N LYS A 108 6.25 -17.87 17.18
CA LYS A 108 7.07 -18.89 17.87
C LYS A 108 8.49 -18.92 17.28
N ARG A 109 9.49 -19.25 18.12
CA ARG A 109 10.94 -19.14 17.86
C ARG A 109 11.49 -19.92 16.64
N ASP A 110 10.73 -20.86 16.07
CA ASP A 110 11.21 -21.81 15.05
C ASP A 110 10.58 -21.64 13.67
N GLU A 111 9.74 -20.60 13.47
CA GLU A 111 9.17 -20.30 12.15
C GLU A 111 10.10 -19.38 11.35
N ASP A 112 10.34 -19.75 10.10
CA ASP A 112 11.26 -19.14 9.13
C ASP A 112 10.83 -17.69 8.82
N TYR A 113 11.18 -16.80 9.75
CA TYR A 113 10.74 -15.42 9.89
C TYR A 113 10.88 -14.64 8.59
N PHE A 114 9.83 -13.93 8.20
CA PHE A 114 9.91 -13.04 7.06
C PHE A 114 10.64 -11.77 7.44
N ASP A 115 11.76 -11.52 6.78
CA ASP A 115 12.64 -10.39 7.07
C ASP A 115 12.14 -9.04 6.52
N TYR A 116 10.86 -8.92 6.15
CA TYR A 116 10.36 -7.67 5.56
C TYR A 116 8.87 -7.35 5.76
N LEU A 117 8.55 -6.06 5.65
CA LEU A 117 7.22 -5.46 5.72
C LEU A 117 7.04 -4.44 4.58
N TYR A 118 5.82 -4.28 4.07
CA TYR A 118 5.53 -3.30 3.03
C TYR A 118 4.98 -1.99 3.61
N GLY A 119 5.39 -0.88 3.01
CA GLY A 119 4.89 0.46 3.30
C GLY A 119 4.32 1.11 2.05
N VAL A 120 3.27 1.90 2.23
CA VAL A 120 2.69 2.74 1.17
C VAL A 120 2.62 4.17 1.68
N VAL A 121 3.15 5.10 0.90
CA VAL A 121 2.94 6.54 1.11
C VAL A 121 2.21 7.09 -0.09
N THR A 122 1.07 7.73 0.12
CA THR A 122 0.22 8.18 -0.98
C THR A 122 -0.38 9.56 -0.74
N SER A 123 -0.75 10.23 -1.83
CA SER A 123 -1.62 11.41 -1.83
C SER A 123 -2.95 11.14 -2.53
N ALA A 124 -3.35 9.87 -2.58
CA ALA A 124 -4.34 9.27 -3.50
C ALA A 124 -3.99 9.39 -5.00
N ARG A 125 -3.42 10.51 -5.43
CA ARG A 125 -2.93 10.73 -6.80
C ARG A 125 -1.60 10.02 -7.01
N ASP A 126 -0.64 10.22 -6.12
CA ASP A 126 0.69 9.61 -6.23
C ASP A 126 0.81 8.47 -5.22
N TRP A 127 1.35 7.34 -5.66
CA TRP A 127 1.55 6.15 -4.82
C TRP A 127 3.02 5.75 -4.82
N HIS A 128 3.61 5.69 -3.63
CA HIS A 128 4.96 5.22 -3.38
C HIS A 128 4.92 3.94 -2.57
N PHE A 129 5.69 2.93 -3.02
CA PHE A 129 5.74 1.63 -2.39
C PHE A 129 7.14 1.38 -1.84
N LEU A 130 7.18 0.99 -0.57
CA LEU A 130 8.36 0.70 0.21
C LEU A 130 8.36 -0.76 0.62
N LEU A 131 9.56 -1.33 0.66
CA LEU A 131 9.86 -2.63 1.24
C LEU A 131 10.90 -2.37 2.34
N TYR A 132 10.48 -2.57 3.58
CA TYR A 132 11.35 -2.48 4.75
C TYR A 132 11.88 -3.85 5.11
N SER A 133 13.17 -3.93 5.38
CA SER A 133 13.84 -5.05 6.02
C SER A 133 14.83 -4.51 7.06
N PRO A 134 15.29 -5.30 8.06
CA PRO A 134 16.25 -4.83 9.05
C PRO A 134 17.48 -4.20 8.39
N GLY A 135 17.69 -2.91 8.62
CA GLY A 135 18.83 -2.15 8.11
C GLY A 135 18.73 -1.71 6.64
N GLU A 136 17.65 -2.04 5.90
CA GLU A 136 17.49 -1.63 4.51
C GLU A 136 16.04 -1.28 4.16
N ILE A 137 15.87 -0.16 3.47
CA ILE A 137 14.58 0.28 2.91
C ILE A 137 14.74 0.40 1.40
N LEU A 138 13.91 -0.34 0.69
CA LEU A 138 13.86 -0.35 -0.77
C LEU A 138 12.59 0.35 -1.24
N GLN A 139 12.73 1.25 -2.21
CA GLN A 139 11.61 1.87 -2.89
C GLN A 139 11.41 1.19 -4.24
N ALA A 140 10.16 0.82 -4.58
CA ALA A 140 9.86 0.09 -5.81
C ALA A 140 10.21 0.86 -7.10
N SER A 141 10.23 2.20 -7.05
CA SER A 141 10.53 3.10 -8.16
C SER A 141 10.90 4.48 -7.63
N LYS A 142 11.83 5.18 -8.32
CA LYS A 142 12.17 6.58 -8.00
C LYS A 142 10.98 7.53 -8.18
N ALA A 143 10.18 7.32 -9.23
CA ALA A 143 8.96 8.10 -9.49
C ALA A 143 7.71 7.42 -8.89
N PRO A 144 6.70 8.19 -8.45
CA PRO A 144 5.44 7.62 -7.99
C PRO A 144 4.69 6.90 -9.11
N PHE A 145 3.76 6.04 -8.70
CA PHE A 145 2.71 5.54 -9.57
C PHE A 145 1.52 6.48 -9.47
N SER A 146 1.35 7.33 -10.48
CA SER A 146 0.32 8.36 -10.47
C SER A 146 -1.02 7.89 -11.05
N ILE A 147 -2.10 8.39 -10.48
CA ILE A 147 -3.48 8.26 -10.93
C ILE A 147 -4.06 9.67 -11.07
N GLU A 148 -4.53 9.99 -12.26
CA GLU A 148 -5.17 11.26 -12.55
C GLU A 148 -6.69 11.11 -12.43
N PHE A 149 -7.26 11.73 -11.40
CA PHE A 149 -8.71 11.81 -11.20
C PHE A 149 -9.20 13.16 -11.69
N VAL A 150 -9.61 13.21 -12.95
CA VAL A 150 -10.14 14.41 -13.62
C VAL A 150 -11.57 14.13 -14.09
N GLU A 151 -12.46 15.12 -14.01
CA GLU A 151 -13.89 14.93 -14.32
C GLU A 151 -14.14 14.44 -15.74
N GLU A 152 -13.29 14.81 -16.69
CA GLU A 152 -13.32 14.37 -18.08
C GLU A 152 -13.19 12.83 -18.21
N ALA A 153 -12.61 12.17 -17.19
CA ALA A 153 -12.57 10.71 -17.11
C ALA A 153 -13.93 10.06 -16.82
N LEU A 154 -14.98 10.84 -16.54
CA LEU A 154 -16.35 10.35 -16.43
C LEU A 154 -16.95 9.98 -17.79
N VAL A 155 -16.46 10.57 -18.88
CA VAL A 155 -16.85 10.26 -20.26
C VAL A 155 -16.25 8.91 -20.64
N GLU A 156 -17.09 7.93 -20.98
CA GLU A 156 -16.59 6.60 -21.33
C GLU A 156 -15.74 6.64 -22.60
N ASN A 157 -14.64 5.88 -22.58
CA ASN A 157 -13.67 5.79 -23.69
C ASN A 157 -12.92 7.10 -24.04
N SER A 158 -13.06 8.17 -23.24
CA SER A 158 -12.20 9.36 -23.35
C SER A 158 -10.73 9.00 -23.05
N GLU A 159 -9.81 9.87 -23.45
CA GLU A 159 -8.39 9.64 -23.19
C GLU A 159 -8.08 9.72 -21.69
N GLU A 160 -8.79 10.59 -20.99
CA GLU A 160 -8.76 10.76 -19.55
C GLU A 160 -9.30 9.51 -18.85
N TYR A 161 -10.38 8.91 -19.35
CA TYR A 161 -10.88 7.64 -18.83
C TYR A 161 -9.87 6.50 -19.00
N LYS A 162 -9.22 6.41 -20.16
CA LYS A 162 -8.17 5.41 -20.40
C LYS A 162 -6.97 5.64 -19.47
N THR A 163 -6.58 6.89 -19.28
CA THR A 163 -5.48 7.29 -18.38
C THR A 163 -5.78 6.93 -16.94
N LEU A 164 -6.96 7.33 -16.43
CA LEU A 164 -7.46 6.94 -15.11
C LEU A 164 -7.45 5.42 -14.93
N ARG A 165 -8.06 4.68 -15.87
CA ARG A 165 -8.13 3.21 -15.82
C ARG A 165 -6.74 2.58 -15.80
N LYS A 166 -5.80 3.09 -16.59
CA LYS A 166 -4.41 2.61 -16.66
C LYS A 166 -3.68 2.85 -15.34
N GLY A 167 -3.80 4.05 -14.76
CA GLY A 167 -3.22 4.39 -13.45
C GLY A 167 -3.75 3.48 -12.34
N VAL A 168 -5.08 3.39 -12.22
CA VAL A 168 -5.75 2.52 -11.25
C VAL A 168 -5.32 1.06 -11.41
N LYS A 169 -5.32 0.53 -12.63
CA LYS A 169 -4.91 -0.86 -12.90
C LYS A 169 -3.46 -1.12 -12.48
N LYS A 170 -2.56 -0.16 -12.70
CA LYS A 170 -1.14 -0.26 -12.33
C LYS A 170 -0.97 -0.30 -10.82
N VAL A 171 -1.61 0.62 -10.10
CA VAL A 171 -1.56 0.69 -8.62
C VAL A 171 -2.19 -0.56 -8.01
N LEU A 172 -3.37 -0.98 -8.48
CA LEU A 172 -4.02 -2.22 -8.03
C LEU A 172 -3.11 -3.43 -8.22
N GLY A 173 -2.48 -3.57 -9.40
CA GLY A 173 -1.59 -4.69 -9.69
C GLY A 173 -0.39 -4.77 -8.74
N ILE A 174 0.16 -3.61 -8.33
CA ILE A 174 1.24 -3.56 -7.35
C ILE A 174 0.73 -4.00 -5.98
N ILE A 175 -0.38 -3.42 -5.49
CA ILE A 175 -0.95 -3.76 -4.17
C ILE A 175 -1.29 -5.26 -4.11
N ILE A 176 -1.96 -5.79 -5.13
CA ILE A 176 -2.30 -7.22 -5.22
C ILE A 176 -1.03 -8.07 -5.18
N GLY A 177 0.00 -7.72 -5.95
CA GLY A 177 1.28 -8.45 -5.95
C GLY A 177 1.98 -8.44 -4.59
N LEU A 178 1.91 -7.34 -3.84
CA LEU A 178 2.45 -7.23 -2.47
C LEU A 178 1.67 -8.12 -1.49
N LEU A 179 0.35 -8.19 -1.63
CA LEU A 179 -0.52 -9.05 -0.79
C LEU A 179 -0.29 -10.53 -1.10
N GLU A 180 -0.25 -10.90 -2.37
CA GLU A 180 0.07 -12.26 -2.82
C GLU A 180 1.46 -12.69 -2.36
N ASP A 181 2.44 -11.81 -2.48
CA ASP A 181 3.81 -12.07 -2.07
C ASP A 181 3.87 -12.54 -0.61
N ARG A 182 3.12 -11.88 0.28
CA ARG A 182 3.10 -12.09 1.73
C ARG A 182 2.16 -13.20 2.19
N ALA A 183 1.03 -13.38 1.52
CA ALA A 183 0.04 -14.38 1.87
C ALA A 183 0.45 -15.81 1.44
N CYS A 184 1.34 -15.93 0.45
CA CYS A 184 1.73 -17.21 -0.16
C CYS A 184 3.20 -17.59 0.10
N VAL A 185 3.87 -17.00 1.10
CA VAL A 185 5.31 -17.22 1.33
C VAL A 185 5.63 -18.63 1.85
N GLU A 186 4.65 -19.32 2.45
CA GLU A 186 4.81 -20.67 3.03
C GLU A 186 5.23 -21.74 2.01
N ASP A 187 5.09 -21.51 0.70
CA ASP A 187 5.34 -22.55 -0.30
C ASP A 187 6.82 -22.80 -0.66
N LYS A 188 7.76 -21.83 -0.59
CA LYS A 188 9.18 -22.05 -1.00
C LYS A 188 10.18 -21.07 -0.36
N SER A 189 11.00 -21.53 0.59
CA SER A 189 12.10 -20.77 1.23
C SER A 189 13.12 -20.21 0.23
N ASP A 190 13.41 -20.92 -0.87
CA ASP A 190 14.37 -20.50 -1.91
C ASP A 190 13.93 -19.24 -2.68
N ARG A 191 12.63 -18.92 -2.72
CA ARG A 191 12.11 -17.71 -3.39
C ARG A 191 12.37 -16.43 -2.57
N LYS A 192 12.66 -16.54 -1.27
CA LYS A 192 12.78 -15.41 -0.34
C LYS A 192 14.00 -14.52 -0.65
N ARG A 193 15.20 -15.13 -0.74
CA ARG A 193 16.46 -14.40 -1.08
C ARG A 193 16.43 -13.83 -2.51
N ALA A 194 15.91 -14.60 -3.47
CA ALA A 194 15.78 -14.16 -4.86
C ALA A 194 14.85 -12.93 -5.03
N ARG A 195 13.87 -12.73 -4.13
CA ARG A 195 12.96 -11.57 -4.17
C ARG A 195 13.65 -10.28 -3.74
N ILE A 196 14.34 -10.27 -2.59
CA ILE A 196 15.12 -9.10 -2.14
C ILE A 196 16.18 -8.76 -3.20
N GLU A 197 16.86 -9.77 -3.72
CA GLU A 197 17.85 -9.57 -4.79
C GLU A 197 17.21 -9.04 -6.08
N GLY A 198 16.01 -9.51 -6.44
CA GLY A 198 15.25 -8.98 -7.57
C GLY A 198 14.80 -7.52 -7.41
N TYR A 199 14.58 -7.04 -6.18
CA TYR A 199 14.37 -5.61 -5.91
C TYR A 199 15.68 -4.81 -6.00
N ARG A 200 16.80 -5.38 -5.53
CA ARG A 200 18.14 -4.75 -5.63
C ARG A 200 18.63 -4.62 -7.07
N LEU A 201 18.38 -5.62 -7.90
CA LEU A 201 18.78 -5.69 -9.32
C LEU A 201 17.95 -4.80 -10.26
N LYS A 202 16.86 -4.18 -9.79
CA LYS A 202 16.03 -3.24 -10.57
C LYS A 202 16.44 -1.77 -10.42
N LYS A 203 17.53 -1.49 -9.70
CA LYS A 203 18.21 -0.19 -9.71
C LYS A 203 19.07 -0.06 -10.96
#